data_AF-A0A561BXL0-F1
#
_entry.id   AF-A0A561BXL0-F1
#
_cell.length_a   1.000
_cell.length_b   1.000
_cell.length_c   1.000
_cell.angle_alpha   90.00
_cell.angle_beta   90.00
_cell.angle_gamma   90.00
#
_symmetry.space_group_name_H-M   'P 1'
#
loop_
_entity.id
_entity.type
_entity.pdbx_description
1 polymer ?
#
loop_
_entity_poly.entity_id
_entity_poly.type
_entity_poly.pdbx_seq_one_letter_code
_entity_poly.pdbx_strand_id
1 'polypeptide(L)'
;MARWSSFVADPGEHPPRILRESGNPDHRLRVEHDAKTVLIHLSDEDGEGWTVIAVDRASRTWAVAQGRVQQATAADAYNRLGRPGD
;
A
#
# COMPACT_ATOMS: atom_id res chain seq x y z
N MET A 1 -18.42 -16.50 5.42
CA MET A 1 -17.25 -17.42 5.37
C MET A 1 -16.06 -16.61 4.88
N ALA A 2 -14.89 -16.76 5.50
CA ALA A 2 -13.67 -16.14 4.99
C ALA A 2 -13.21 -16.89 3.72
N ARG A 3 -12.91 -16.15 2.64
CA ARG A 3 -12.34 -16.69 1.40
C ARG A 3 -10.91 -16.17 1.26
N TRP A 4 -9.97 -17.06 0.98
CA TRP A 4 -8.61 -16.66 0.60
C TRP A 4 -8.58 -16.20 -0.85
N SER A 5 -7.92 -15.08 -1.12
CA SER A 5 -7.58 -14.61 -2.47
C SER A 5 -6.10 -14.23 -2.54
N SER A 6 -5.64 -13.84 -3.72
CA SER A 6 -4.22 -13.50 -3.96
C SER A 6 -4.11 -12.34 -4.91
N PHE A 7 -3.08 -11.52 -4.73
CA PHE A 7 -2.73 -10.44 -5.65
C PHE A 7 -1.76 -10.96 -6.70
N VAL A 8 -2.10 -10.75 -7.98
CA VAL A 8 -1.34 -11.23 -9.14
C VAL A 8 -0.88 -10.05 -10.00
N ALA A 9 0.29 -10.18 -10.60
CA ALA A 9 0.79 -9.20 -11.57
C ALA A 9 0.10 -9.39 -12.93
N ASP A 10 -0.06 -8.30 -13.68
CA ASP A 10 -0.40 -8.38 -15.09
C ASP A 10 0.83 -8.88 -15.89
N PRO A 11 0.76 -10.05 -16.57
CA PRO A 11 1.89 -10.57 -17.34
C PRO A 11 2.26 -9.68 -18.54
N GLY A 12 1.37 -8.79 -18.98
CA GLY A 12 1.63 -7.82 -20.04
C GLY A 12 2.38 -6.57 -19.59
N GLU A 13 2.50 -6.31 -18.29
CA GLU A 13 3.22 -5.16 -17.73
C GLU A 13 4.65 -5.54 -17.32
N HIS A 14 5.67 -4.88 -17.88
CA HIS A 14 7.07 -5.15 -17.53
C HIS A 14 7.91 -3.88 -17.29
N PRO A 15 8.48 -3.67 -16.08
CA PRO A 15 8.24 -4.44 -14.86
C PRO A 15 6.84 -4.14 -14.28
N PRO A 16 6.13 -5.13 -13.71
CA PRO A 16 4.83 -4.90 -13.11
C PRO A 16 4.95 -4.04 -11.86
N ARG A 17 4.23 -2.91 -11.80
CA ARG A 17 4.26 -1.98 -10.65
C ARG A 17 3.06 -2.11 -9.74
N ILE A 18 2.00 -2.76 -10.21
CA ILE A 18 0.73 -2.93 -9.49
C ILE A 18 0.32 -4.39 -9.60
N LEU A 19 -0.11 -4.97 -8.48
CA LEU A 19 -0.79 -6.26 -8.42
C LEU A 19 -2.29 -6.04 -8.26
N ARG A 20 -3.11 -6.97 -8.72
CA ARG A 20 -4.57 -6.94 -8.60
C ARG A 20 -5.08 -8.23 -7.96
N GLU A 21 -6.16 -8.16 -7.19
CA GLU A 21 -6.77 -9.37 -6.63
C GLU A 21 -7.24 -10.30 -7.77
N SER A 22 -6.94 -11.59 -7.66
CA SER A 22 -7.43 -12.61 -8.59
C SER A 22 -8.95 -12.66 -8.55
N GLY A 23 -9.59 -12.22 -9.64
CA GLY A 23 -11.05 -12.14 -9.77
C GLY A 23 -11.65 -10.80 -9.36
N ASN A 24 -10.84 -9.83 -8.92
CA ASN A 24 -11.25 -8.45 -8.70
C ASN A 24 -10.13 -7.47 -9.12
N PRO A 25 -10.16 -6.95 -10.36
CA PRO A 25 -9.10 -6.09 -10.86
C PRO A 25 -9.07 -4.68 -10.22
N ASP A 26 -10.15 -4.25 -9.57
CA ASP A 26 -10.26 -2.92 -8.95
C ASP A 26 -9.53 -2.87 -7.60
N HIS A 27 -9.48 -4.01 -6.90
CA HIS A 27 -8.69 -4.22 -5.70
C HIS A 27 -7.21 -4.39 -6.05
N ARG A 28 -6.39 -3.41 -5.66
CA ARG A 28 -5.01 -3.24 -6.12
C ARG A 28 -4.02 -3.19 -4.95
N LEU A 29 -2.83 -3.74 -5.17
CA LEU A 29 -1.71 -3.71 -4.23
C LEU A 29 -0.45 -3.21 -4.93
N ARG A 30 0.26 -2.28 -4.32
CA ARG A 30 1.55 -1.76 -4.82
C ARG A 30 2.53 -1.59 -3.67
N VAL A 31 3.80 -1.89 -3.92
CA VAL A 31 4.89 -1.57 -2.99
C VAL A 31 5.76 -0.47 -3.59
N GLU A 32 6.00 0.57 -2.80
CA GLU A 32 6.93 1.64 -3.12
C GLU A 32 8.13 1.56 -2.18
N HIS A 33 9.31 1.63 -2.77
CA HIS A 33 10.58 1.50 -2.05
C HIS A 33 11.26 2.86 -2.01
N ASP A 34 11.57 3.31 -0.80
CA ASP A 34 12.48 4.40 -0.52
C ASP A 34 13.71 3.89 0.25
N ALA A 35 14.77 4.69 0.32
CA ALA A 35 16.00 4.40 1.04
C ALA A 35 15.77 4.13 2.52
N LYS A 36 14.80 4.82 3.15
CA LYS A 36 14.50 4.68 4.58
C LYS A 36 13.19 3.95 4.84
N THR A 37 12.25 4.01 3.90
CA THR A 37 10.89 3.48 4.12
C THR A 37 10.44 2.49 3.05
N VAL A 38 9.48 1.64 3.40
CA VAL A 38 8.68 0.84 2.47
C VAL A 38 7.24 1.29 2.63
N LEU A 39 6.57 1.66 1.55
CA LEU A 39 5.15 1.97 1.55
C LEU A 39 4.38 0.85 0.85
N ILE A 40 3.41 0.27 1.53
CA ILE A 40 2.51 -0.75 1.00
C ILE A 40 1.17 -0.08 0.77
N HIS A 41 0.78 0.07 -0.48
CA HIS A 41 -0.46 0.70 -0.91
C HIS A 41 -1.48 -0.38 -1.25
N LEU A 42 -2.55 -0.47 -0.47
CA LEU A 42 -3.68 -1.37 -0.72
C LEU A 42 -4.90 -0.50 -1.04
N SER A 43 -5.51 -0.66 -2.21
CA SER A 43 -6.80 -0.01 -2.46
C SER A 43 -7.91 -0.72 -1.71
N ASP A 44 -9.05 -0.07 -1.53
CA ASP A 44 -10.27 -0.76 -1.12
C ASP A 44 -10.75 -1.70 -2.24
N GLU A 45 -11.73 -2.57 -1.93
CA GLU A 45 -12.21 -3.62 -2.85
C GLU A 45 -12.87 -3.05 -4.12
N ASP A 46 -13.39 -1.83 -4.05
CA ASP A 46 -13.97 -1.06 -5.17
C ASP A 46 -12.94 -0.15 -5.88
N GLY A 47 -11.72 -0.09 -5.35
CA GLY A 47 -10.64 0.74 -5.89
C GLY A 47 -10.77 2.24 -5.62
N GLU A 48 -11.77 2.71 -4.85
CA GLU A 48 -11.99 4.14 -4.60
C GLU A 48 -11.11 4.71 -3.48
N GLY A 49 -10.86 3.89 -2.45
CA GLY A 49 -10.04 4.25 -1.31
C GLY A 49 -8.68 3.57 -1.29
N TRP A 50 -7.85 4.01 -0.35
CA TRP A 50 -6.51 3.49 -0.11
C TRP A 50 -6.24 3.36 1.38
N THR A 51 -5.67 2.24 1.76
CA THR A 51 -4.95 2.02 3.00
C THR A 51 -3.46 1.96 2.68
N VAL A 52 -2.66 2.84 3.29
CA VAL A 52 -1.19 2.82 3.12
C VAL A 52 -0.52 2.47 4.44
N ILE A 53 0.35 1.46 4.41
CA ILE A 53 1.22 1.06 5.51
C ILE A 53 2.63 1.58 5.20
N ALA A 54 3.12 2.51 6.01
CA ALA A 54 4.50 2.95 5.98
C ALA A 54 5.33 2.12 6.97
N VAL A 55 6.48 1.60 6.55
CA VAL A 55 7.39 0.81 7.38
C VAL A 55 8.78 1.45 7.34
N ASP A 56 9.34 1.78 8.50
CA ASP A 56 10.73 2.22 8.61
C ASP A 56 11.67 1.01 8.50
N ARG A 57 12.66 1.07 7.62
CA ARG A 57 13.55 -0.06 7.33
C ARG A 57 14.48 -0.40 8.49
N ALA A 58 14.96 0.61 9.21
CA ALA A 58 15.96 0.46 10.24
C ALA A 58 15.36 -0.08 11.55
N SER A 59 14.27 0.54 11.99
CA SER A 59 13.60 0.25 13.27
C SER A 59 12.46 -0.75 13.15
N ARG A 60 11.95 -1.02 11.93
CA ARG A 60 10.74 -1.82 11.68
C ARG A 60 9.48 -1.29 12.37
N THR A 61 9.50 -0.03 12.80
CA THR A 61 8.27 0.68 13.19
C THR A 61 7.40 0.90 11.96
N TRP A 62 6.10 1.09 12.20
CA TRP A 62 5.13 1.22 11.13
C TRP A 62 4.05 2.22 11.50
N ALA A 63 3.42 2.78 10.49
CA ALA A 63 2.25 3.64 10.62
C ALA A 63 1.26 3.36 9.49
N VAL A 64 -0.04 3.57 9.77
CA VAL A 64 -1.13 3.35 8.81
C VAL A 64 -1.90 4.66 8.63
N ALA A 65 -2.25 4.94 7.38
CA ALA A 65 -3.22 5.96 7.01
C ALA A 65 -4.22 5.42 5.99
N GLN A 66 -5.41 6.02 5.97
CA GLN A 66 -6.48 5.68 5.04
C GLN A 66 -7.04 6.95 4.41
N GLY A 67 -7.43 6.88 3.13
CA GLY A 67 -7.99 8.03 2.42
C GLY A 67 -8.26 7.75 0.95
N ARG A 68 -8.97 8.68 0.30
CA ARG A 68 -9.37 8.54 -1.12
C ARG A 68 -8.26 8.78 -2.12
N VAL A 69 -7.27 9.61 -1.77
CA VAL A 69 -6.20 10.01 -2.68
C VAL A 69 -4.91 9.30 -2.27
N GLN A 70 -4.47 8.34 -3.07
CA GLN A 70 -3.29 7.50 -2.81
C GLN A 70 -2.08 8.30 -2.30
N GLN A 71 -1.71 9.36 -3.03
CA GLN A 71 -0.54 10.17 -2.70
C GLN A 71 -0.67 10.90 -1.34
N ALA A 72 -1.87 11.41 -1.04
CA ALA A 72 -2.13 12.07 0.24
C ALA A 72 -2.11 11.06 1.39
N THR A 73 -2.71 9.88 1.19
CA THR A 73 -2.69 8.78 2.15
C THR A 73 -1.26 8.31 2.43
N ALA A 74 -0.43 8.20 1.39
CA ALA A 74 0.97 7.83 1.53
C ALA A 74 1.78 8.86 2.32
N ALA A 75 1.59 10.15 2.04
CA ALA A 75 2.22 11.23 2.79
C ALA A 75 1.79 11.22 4.27
N ASP A 76 0.52 11.00 4.56
CA ASP A 76 0.01 10.90 5.94
C ASP A 76 0.63 9.71 6.68
N ALA A 77 0.66 8.52 6.07
CA ALA A 77 1.30 7.33 6.66
C ALA A 77 2.80 7.58 6.95
N TYR A 78 3.52 8.18 6.00
CA TYR A 78 4.93 8.55 6.19
C TYR A 78 5.13 9.57 7.32
N ASN A 79 4.30 10.62 7.37
CA ASN A 79 4.39 11.64 8.42
C ASN A 79 4.12 11.08 9.81
N ARG A 80 3.18 10.12 9.93
CA ARG A 80 2.90 9.40 11.18
C ARG A 80 4.05 8.50 11.62
N LEU A 81 4.78 7.92 10.67
CA LEU A 81 5.99 7.14 10.95
C LEU A 81 7.12 8.02 11.51
N GLY A 82 7.19 9.28 11.07
CA GLY A 82 8.20 10.28 11.44
C GLY A 82 7.96 11.02 12.77
N ARG A 83 6.98 10.63 13.59
CA ARG A 83 6.78 11.18 14.93
C ARG A 83 6.88 10.12 16.04
N PRO A 84 8.08 9.68 16.42
CA PRO A 84 8.28 9.12 17.74
C PRO A 84 8.45 10.26 18.75
N GLY A 85 7.36 10.70 19.38
CA GLY A 85 7.35 11.62 20.53
C GLY A 85 7.80 13.07 20.26
N ASP A 86 6.85 14.00 20.28
CA ASP A 86 7.06 15.27 20.99
C ASP A 86 6.91 15.00 22.50
#